data_AF-A0A7W8IMW0-F1
#
_entry.id   AF-A0A7W8IMW0-F1
#
_cell.length_a   1.000
_cell.length_b   1.000
_cell.length_c   1.000
_cell.angle_alpha   90.00
_cell.angle_beta   90.00
_cell.angle_gamma   90.00
#
_symmetry.space_group_name_H-M   'P 1'
#
loop_
_entity.id
_entity.type
_entity.pdbx_description
1 polymer ?
#
loop_
_entity_poly.entity_id
_entity_poly.type
_entity_poly.pdbx_seq_one_letter_code
_entity_poly.pdbx_strand_id
1 'polypeptide(L)'
;MLPVMEKGLLPSIKGAVTPQSWFSEFFLISFLLPYVADRENGQKWGMISVTAVLFTLFLVNISVLFVLGGITARFVYPVMSSVRYISLADFLEHLEAFVMAIWVAGTFLKIAIFYYVLVLGTAQWLHLSDYRLIVFPIGFLLLLFAVWVAPNLMELSHFLGTTAPFYLSSVQTALPLLLLLIAKWRKQPNTNDMRVEQS
;
A
#
# COMPACT_ATOMS: atom_id res chain seq x y z
N MET A 1 33.80 4.24 -9.43
CA MET A 1 33.26 3.00 -8.86
C MET A 1 31.99 3.37 -8.11
N LEU A 2 30.85 2.75 -8.42
CA LEU A 2 29.57 3.02 -7.76
C LEU A 2 29.70 2.63 -6.30
N PRO A 3 29.64 3.57 -5.34
CA PRO A 3 29.90 3.23 -3.97
C PRO A 3 28.63 2.65 -3.36
N VAL A 4 28.40 1.37 -3.65
CA VAL A 4 27.34 0.60 -3.03
C VAL A 4 27.65 0.54 -1.53
N MET A 5 26.84 1.21 -0.71
CA MET A 5 26.98 1.29 0.75
C MET A 5 28.18 2.10 1.29
N GLU A 6 28.66 3.17 0.60
CA GLU A 6 29.76 4.02 1.12
C GLU A 6 29.50 4.60 2.52
N LYS A 7 28.23 4.90 2.81
CA LYS A 7 27.78 5.50 4.07
C LYS A 7 27.19 4.47 5.05
N GLY A 8 27.48 3.18 4.84
CA GLY A 8 26.96 2.05 5.61
C GLY A 8 25.55 1.61 5.20
N LEU A 9 24.97 0.66 5.96
CA LEU A 9 23.62 0.10 5.72
C LEU A 9 22.49 1.03 6.17
N LEU A 10 22.77 1.92 7.12
CA LEU A 10 21.77 2.79 7.76
C LEU A 10 21.03 3.71 6.77
N PRO A 11 21.68 4.35 5.78
CA PRO A 11 21.00 5.15 4.77
C PRO A 11 20.11 4.30 3.85
N SER A 12 20.54 3.09 3.52
CA SER A 12 19.75 2.15 2.72
C SER A 12 18.49 1.70 3.44
N ILE A 13 18.60 1.39 4.74
CA ILE A 13 17.45 1.03 5.58
C ILE A 13 16.50 2.22 5.73
N LYS A 14 17.01 3.42 6.01
CA LYS A 14 16.18 4.64 6.09
C LYS A 14 15.45 4.93 4.77
N GLY A 15 16.11 4.75 3.63
CA GLY A 15 15.50 4.89 2.31
C GLY A 15 14.46 3.81 2.01
N ALA A 16 14.57 2.63 2.62
CA ALA A 16 13.61 1.53 2.45
C ALA A 16 12.33 1.70 3.27
N VAL A 17 12.31 2.54 4.32
CA VAL A 17 11.13 2.76 5.19
C VAL A 17 9.93 3.31 4.40
N THR A 18 10.16 4.25 3.48
CA THR A 18 9.08 4.83 2.68
C THR A 18 8.42 3.80 1.75
N PRO A 19 9.14 3.07 0.88
CA PRO A 19 8.54 2.03 0.05
C PRO A 19 8.02 0.85 0.88
N GLN A 20 8.56 0.56 2.06
CA GLN A 20 8.02 -0.46 2.97
C GLN A 20 6.53 -0.21 3.27
N SER A 21 6.14 1.05 3.49
CA SER A 21 4.74 1.41 3.77
C SER A 21 3.78 1.10 2.62
N TRP A 22 4.26 1.05 1.38
CA TRP A 22 3.43 0.63 0.25
C TRP A 22 3.19 -0.87 0.27
N PHE A 23 4.08 -1.66 0.89
CA PHE A 23 3.87 -3.09 1.03
C PHE A 23 2.78 -3.43 2.05
N SER A 24 2.51 -2.57 3.03
CA SER A 24 1.44 -2.82 3.99
C SER A 24 0.06 -2.85 3.31
N GLU A 25 -0.07 -2.24 2.14
CA GLU A 25 -1.30 -2.21 1.34
C GLU A 25 -1.65 -3.57 0.74
N PHE A 26 -0.68 -4.48 0.57
CA PHE A 26 -0.94 -5.85 0.13
C PHE A 26 -1.84 -6.62 1.10
N PHE A 27 -1.98 -6.16 2.35
CA PHE A 27 -2.98 -6.68 3.28
C PHE A 27 -4.39 -6.67 2.69
N LEU A 28 -4.73 -5.68 1.85
CA LEU A 28 -6.03 -5.61 1.18
C LEU A 28 -6.31 -6.79 0.26
N ILE A 29 -5.27 -7.44 -0.31
CA ILE A 29 -5.46 -8.66 -1.11
C ILE A 29 -6.14 -9.75 -0.26
N SER A 30 -5.93 -9.79 1.04
CA SER A 30 -6.59 -10.75 1.94
C SER A 30 -8.11 -10.51 2.02
N PHE A 31 -8.56 -9.27 1.90
CA PHE A 31 -9.99 -8.94 1.84
C PHE A 31 -10.61 -9.23 0.47
N LEU A 32 -9.81 -9.19 -0.60
CA LEU A 32 -10.26 -9.55 -1.95
C LEU A 32 -10.20 -11.07 -2.20
N LEU A 33 -9.35 -11.81 -1.48
CA LEU A 33 -9.18 -13.26 -1.62
C LEU A 33 -10.49 -14.07 -1.61
N PRO A 34 -11.51 -13.75 -0.78
CA PRO A 34 -12.79 -14.45 -0.80
C PRO A 34 -13.59 -14.27 -2.10
N TYR A 35 -13.28 -13.25 -2.89
CA TYR A 35 -13.97 -12.91 -4.14
C TYR A 35 -13.19 -13.38 -5.39
N VAL A 36 -12.03 -14.01 -5.22
CA VAL A 36 -11.22 -14.55 -6.32
C VAL A 36 -11.71 -15.95 -6.69
N ALA A 37 -11.83 -16.22 -8.00
CA ALA A 37 -12.36 -17.47 -8.54
C ALA A 37 -11.53 -18.72 -8.13
N ASP A 38 -10.20 -18.60 -8.09
CA ASP A 38 -9.29 -19.66 -7.66
C ASP A 38 -8.69 -19.35 -6.28
N ARG A 39 -9.42 -19.76 -5.23
CA ARG A 39 -9.02 -19.55 -3.84
C ARG A 39 -7.87 -20.48 -3.40
N GLU A 40 -7.76 -21.65 -4.02
CA GLU A 40 -6.76 -22.67 -3.66
C GLU A 40 -5.35 -22.23 -4.07
N ASN A 41 -5.22 -21.61 -5.26
CA ASN A 41 -3.94 -21.04 -5.69
C ASN A 41 -3.78 -19.54 -5.36
N GLY A 42 -4.74 -18.92 -4.69
CA GLY A 42 -4.74 -17.48 -4.41
C GLY A 42 -3.48 -16.98 -3.68
N GLN A 43 -2.89 -17.79 -2.79
CA GLN A 43 -1.61 -17.46 -2.14
C GLN A 43 -0.42 -17.47 -3.11
N LYS A 44 -0.37 -18.42 -4.05
CA LYS A 44 0.70 -18.51 -5.06
C LYS A 44 0.64 -17.30 -5.98
N TRP A 45 -0.55 -16.98 -6.50
CA TRP A 45 -0.77 -15.81 -7.36
C TRP A 45 -0.50 -14.50 -6.64
N GLY A 46 -0.88 -14.39 -5.35
CA GLY A 46 -0.53 -13.25 -4.50
C GLY A 46 0.98 -13.10 -4.32
N MET A 47 1.72 -14.19 -4.11
CA MET A 47 3.18 -14.12 -3.96
C MET A 47 3.87 -13.72 -5.27
N ILE A 48 3.38 -14.22 -6.40
CA ILE A 48 3.88 -13.87 -7.74
C ILE A 48 3.65 -12.38 -8.00
N SER A 49 2.47 -11.84 -7.68
CA SER A 49 2.16 -10.42 -7.90
C SER A 49 3.06 -9.52 -7.05
N VAL A 50 3.25 -9.85 -5.77
CA VAL A 50 4.18 -9.12 -4.88
C VAL A 50 5.60 -9.13 -5.43
N THR A 51 6.08 -10.29 -5.89
CA THR A 51 7.43 -10.44 -6.45
C THR A 51 7.60 -9.64 -7.74
N ALA A 52 6.60 -9.66 -8.62
CA ALA A 52 6.62 -8.89 -9.86
C ALA A 52 6.62 -7.38 -9.60
N VAL A 53 5.85 -6.91 -8.61
CA VAL A 53 5.83 -5.49 -8.21
C VAL A 53 7.17 -5.08 -7.61
N LEU A 54 7.75 -5.91 -6.73
CA LEU A 54 9.09 -5.68 -6.16
C LEU A 54 10.15 -5.52 -7.25
N PHE A 55 10.15 -6.46 -8.21
CA PHE A 55 11.11 -6.45 -9.30
C PHE A 55 10.94 -5.23 -10.21
N THR A 56 9.71 -4.87 -10.54
CA THR A 56 9.40 -3.68 -11.33
C THR A 56 9.86 -2.41 -10.61
N LEU A 57 9.56 -2.29 -9.32
CA LEU A 57 9.97 -1.14 -8.51
C LEU A 57 11.50 -1.02 -8.44
N PHE A 58 12.20 -2.14 -8.30
CA PHE A 58 13.65 -2.20 -8.32
C PHE A 58 14.24 -1.71 -9.66
N LEU A 59 13.72 -2.19 -10.79
CA LEU A 59 14.14 -1.77 -12.12
C LEU A 59 13.88 -0.27 -12.38
N VAL A 60 12.74 0.24 -11.92
CA VAL A 60 12.41 1.67 -12.04
C VAL A 60 13.38 2.50 -11.20
N ASN A 61 13.63 2.14 -9.94
CA ASN A 61 14.55 2.89 -9.07
C ASN A 61 15.98 2.91 -9.64
N ILE A 62 16.45 1.79 -10.18
CA ILE A 62 17.76 1.74 -10.85
C ILE A 62 17.78 2.65 -12.09
N SER A 63 16.75 2.57 -12.94
CA SER A 63 16.64 3.42 -14.13
C SER A 63 16.65 4.91 -13.76
N VAL A 64 15.88 5.31 -12.76
CA VAL A 64 15.84 6.68 -12.24
C VAL A 64 17.21 7.12 -11.71
N LEU A 65 17.89 6.26 -10.95
CA LEU A 65 19.21 6.56 -10.39
C LEU A 65 20.28 6.74 -11.49
N PHE A 66 20.19 5.96 -12.58
CA PHE A 66 21.06 6.13 -13.75
C PHE A 66 20.75 7.41 -14.54
N VAL A 67 19.49 7.84 -14.62
CA VAL A 67 19.08 9.03 -15.37
C VAL A 67 19.33 10.33 -14.58
N LEU A 68 18.96 10.38 -13.29
CA LEU A 68 19.07 11.59 -12.46
C LEU A 68 20.36 11.69 -11.64
N GLY A 69 21.11 10.61 -11.46
CA GLY A 69 22.31 10.59 -10.63
C GLY A 69 22.03 11.01 -9.17
N GLY A 70 22.98 11.71 -8.53
CA GLY A 70 22.91 12.10 -7.11
C GLY A 70 21.85 13.15 -6.75
N ILE A 71 21.13 13.69 -7.73
CA ILE A 71 20.08 14.72 -7.54
C ILE A 71 18.69 14.09 -7.31
N THR A 72 18.57 12.77 -7.48
CA THR A 72 17.33 11.98 -7.29
C THR A 72 16.66 12.27 -5.94
N ALA A 73 17.45 12.46 -4.88
CA ALA A 73 16.95 12.71 -3.53
C ALA A 73 16.31 14.11 -3.33
N ARG A 74 16.42 15.02 -4.31
CA ARG A 74 15.82 16.37 -4.24
C ARG A 74 14.43 16.46 -4.86
N PHE A 75 14.00 15.43 -5.58
CA PHE A 75 12.70 15.40 -6.23
C PHE A 75 11.69 14.62 -5.37
N VAL A 76 10.54 15.24 -5.10
CA VAL A 76 9.42 14.59 -4.36
C VAL A 76 8.84 13.42 -5.18
N TYR A 77 8.91 13.49 -6.51
CA TYR A 77 8.50 12.44 -7.43
C TYR A 77 9.57 12.19 -8.50
N PRO A 78 10.67 11.49 -8.17
CA PRO A 78 11.82 11.33 -9.05
C PRO A 78 11.47 10.69 -10.39
N VAL A 79 10.56 9.71 -10.40
CA VAL A 79 10.07 9.02 -11.60
C VAL A 79 9.36 9.99 -12.55
N MET A 80 8.48 10.85 -12.02
CA MET A 80 7.78 11.87 -12.82
C MET A 80 8.79 12.89 -13.38
N SER A 81 9.77 13.30 -12.58
CA SER A 81 10.84 14.18 -13.04
C SER A 81 11.75 13.51 -14.08
N SER A 82 12.03 12.21 -13.98
CA SER A 82 12.80 11.46 -15.00
C SER A 82 12.09 11.46 -16.34
N VAL A 83 10.78 11.21 -16.36
CA VAL A 83 10.00 11.19 -17.60
C VAL A 83 10.04 12.56 -18.30
N ARG A 84 10.03 13.65 -17.52
CA ARG A 84 10.18 15.03 -18.04
C ARG A 84 11.55 15.32 -18.64
N TYR A 85 12.61 14.60 -18.24
CA TYR A 85 13.95 14.72 -18.82
C TYR A 85 14.12 13.92 -20.12
N ILE A 86 13.28 12.91 -20.36
CA ILE A 86 13.28 12.11 -21.59
C ILE A 86 12.51 12.89 -22.68
N SER A 87 12.99 14.09 -23.03
CA SER A 87 12.58 14.77 -24.26
C SER A 87 13.50 14.29 -25.38
N LEU A 88 13.18 13.11 -25.95
CA LEU A 88 14.02 12.47 -26.97
C LEU A 88 13.76 13.01 -28.40
N ALA A 89 12.68 13.77 -28.61
CA ALA A 89 12.33 14.53 -29.83
C ALA A 89 10.93 15.15 -29.62
N ASP A 90 10.60 16.25 -30.31
CA ASP A 90 9.34 17.04 -30.26
C ASP A 90 8.00 16.24 -30.25
N PHE A 91 8.01 14.93 -30.52
CA PHE A 91 6.84 14.04 -30.46
C PHE A 91 6.62 13.36 -29.09
N LEU A 92 7.68 13.16 -28.30
CA LEU A 92 7.61 12.47 -26.99
C LEU A 92 7.34 13.42 -25.80
N GLU A 93 7.25 14.73 -26.03
CA GLU A 93 6.97 15.72 -24.97
C GLU A 93 5.64 15.46 -24.23
N HIS A 94 4.65 14.83 -24.88
CA HIS A 94 3.33 14.58 -24.29
C HIS A 94 3.20 13.22 -23.60
N LEU A 95 4.26 12.40 -23.55
CA LEU A 95 4.21 11.09 -22.88
C LEU A 95 3.95 11.24 -21.37
N GLU A 96 4.35 12.37 -20.78
CA GLU A 96 4.06 12.68 -19.38
C GLU A 96 2.56 12.65 -19.07
N ALA A 97 1.72 13.18 -19.97
CA ALA A 97 0.27 13.25 -19.79
C ALA A 97 -0.36 11.85 -19.80
N PHE A 98 0.14 10.96 -20.67
CA PHE A 98 -0.31 9.58 -20.74
C PHE A 98 0.07 8.78 -19.48
N VAL A 99 1.30 8.95 -19.00
CA VAL A 99 1.77 8.33 -17.74
C VAL A 99 0.95 8.86 -16.56
N MET A 100 0.70 10.16 -16.50
CA MET A 100 -0.17 10.78 -15.50
C MET A 100 -1.58 10.21 -15.54
N ALA A 101 -2.17 10.01 -16.73
CA ALA A 101 -3.51 9.45 -16.87
C ALA A 101 -3.60 8.02 -16.30
N ILE A 102 -2.63 7.16 -16.63
CA ILE A 102 -2.54 5.80 -16.07
C ILE A 102 -2.38 5.86 -14.54
N TRP A 103 -1.53 6.75 -14.05
CA TRP A 103 -1.28 6.91 -12.63
C TRP A 103 -2.51 7.39 -11.85
N VAL A 104 -3.26 8.35 -12.40
CA VAL A 104 -4.52 8.84 -11.84
C VAL A 104 -5.57 7.74 -11.85
N ALA A 105 -5.72 7.00 -12.95
CA ALA A 105 -6.65 5.88 -13.04
C ALA A 105 -6.33 4.78 -12.01
N GLY A 106 -5.05 4.44 -11.85
CA GLY A 106 -4.59 3.48 -10.84
C GLY A 106 -4.86 3.96 -9.41
N THR A 107 -4.60 5.24 -9.13
CA THR A 107 -4.89 5.86 -7.84
C THR A 107 -6.40 5.87 -7.55
N PHE A 108 -7.22 6.17 -8.55
CA PHE A 108 -8.67 6.14 -8.42
C PHE A 108 -9.19 4.73 -8.10
N LEU A 109 -8.74 3.72 -8.85
CA LEU A 109 -9.10 2.32 -8.60
C LEU A 109 -8.69 1.88 -7.19
N LYS A 110 -7.47 2.26 -6.78
CA LYS A 110 -6.96 2.01 -5.43
C LYS A 110 -7.89 2.63 -4.38
N ILE A 111 -8.21 3.92 -4.48
CA ILE A 111 -9.12 4.59 -3.54
C ILE A 111 -10.48 3.88 -3.48
N ALA A 112 -11.03 3.47 -4.62
CA ALA A 112 -12.30 2.75 -4.68
C ALA A 112 -12.25 1.41 -3.92
N ILE A 113 -11.16 0.64 -4.07
CA ILE A 113 -10.97 -0.62 -3.34
C ILE A 113 -10.82 -0.38 -1.83
N PHE A 114 -10.00 0.60 -1.43
CA PHE A 114 -9.84 0.97 -0.01
C PHE A 114 -11.18 1.39 0.61
N TYR A 115 -11.95 2.19 -0.11
CA TYR A 115 -13.28 2.62 0.32
C TYR A 115 -14.24 1.44 0.47
N TYR A 116 -14.25 0.51 -0.48
CA TYR A 116 -15.07 -0.70 -0.40
C TYR A 116 -14.72 -1.54 0.83
N VAL A 117 -13.43 -1.77 1.10
CA VAL A 117 -12.98 -2.53 2.27
C VAL A 117 -13.31 -1.79 3.57
N LEU A 118 -13.19 -0.46 3.61
CA LEU A 118 -13.56 0.36 4.77
C LEU A 118 -15.05 0.22 5.10
N VAL A 119 -15.90 0.35 4.09
CA VAL A 119 -17.35 0.20 4.25
C VAL A 119 -17.70 -1.22 4.70
N LEU A 120 -17.17 -2.24 4.02
CA LEU A 120 -17.43 -3.64 4.36
C LEU A 120 -16.96 -3.98 5.78
N GLY A 121 -15.75 -3.56 6.15
CA GLY A 121 -15.20 -3.79 7.48
C GLY A 121 -15.99 -3.07 8.57
N THR A 122 -16.47 -1.86 8.30
CA THR A 122 -17.34 -1.11 9.24
C THR A 122 -18.70 -1.80 9.39
N ALA A 123 -19.29 -2.30 8.30
CA ALA A 123 -20.53 -3.08 8.35
C ALA A 123 -20.38 -4.33 9.20
N GLN A 124 -19.29 -5.08 9.02
CA GLN A 124 -18.98 -6.28 9.81
C GLN A 124 -18.78 -5.94 11.29
N TRP A 125 -18.09 -4.83 11.59
CA TRP A 125 -17.86 -4.41 12.97
C TRP A 125 -19.17 -4.02 13.69
N LEU A 126 -20.05 -3.32 12.99
CA LEU A 126 -21.38 -2.92 13.49
C LEU A 126 -22.43 -4.03 13.38
N HIS A 127 -22.07 -5.22 12.89
CA HIS A 127 -22.99 -6.34 12.64
C HIS A 127 -24.20 -5.95 11.78
N LEU A 128 -23.99 -5.09 10.78
CA LEU A 128 -25.01 -4.67 9.83
C LEU A 128 -25.22 -5.74 8.76
N SER A 129 -26.49 -6.02 8.46
CA SER A 129 -26.90 -6.98 7.43
C SER A 129 -26.70 -6.47 6.01
N ASP A 130 -26.69 -5.15 5.79
CA ASP A 130 -26.42 -4.53 4.49
C ASP A 130 -25.38 -3.40 4.61
N TYR A 131 -24.28 -3.53 3.86
CA TYR A 131 -23.23 -2.53 3.79
C TYR A 131 -23.66 -1.27 3.02
N ARG A 132 -24.68 -1.35 2.16
CA ARG A 132 -25.12 -0.25 1.29
C ARG A 132 -25.62 0.96 2.07
N LEU A 133 -26.20 0.74 3.25
CA LEU A 133 -26.74 1.79 4.12
C LEU A 133 -25.65 2.73 4.67
N ILE A 134 -24.45 2.20 4.91
CA ILE A 134 -23.32 2.95 5.47
C ILE A 134 -22.36 3.49 4.41
N VAL A 135 -22.54 3.13 3.14
CA VAL A 135 -21.77 3.70 2.02
C VAL A 135 -21.86 5.22 2.07
N PHE A 136 -23.06 5.79 2.02
CA PHE A 136 -23.21 7.25 1.95
C PHE A 136 -22.60 8.00 3.16
N PRO A 137 -22.89 7.61 4.42
CA PRO A 137 -22.25 8.23 5.60
C PRO A 137 -20.72 8.14 5.59
N ILE A 138 -20.15 6.97 5.28
CA ILE A 138 -18.69 6.79 5.28
C ILE A 138 -18.05 7.58 4.15
N GLY A 139 -18.66 7.62 2.96
CA GLY A 139 -18.19 8.43 1.85
C GLY A 139 -18.15 9.91 2.19
N PHE A 140 -19.19 10.42 2.86
CA PHE A 140 -19.23 11.81 3.32
C PHE A 140 -18.14 12.12 4.35
N LEU A 141 -17.96 11.24 5.33
CA LEU A 141 -16.86 11.34 6.31
C LEU A 141 -15.49 11.35 5.62
N LEU A 142 -15.28 10.47 4.64
CA LEU A 142 -14.03 10.38 3.89
C LEU A 142 -13.72 11.69 3.16
N LEU A 143 -14.72 12.32 2.53
CA LEU A 143 -14.56 13.62 1.89
C LEU A 143 -14.20 14.73 2.89
N LEU A 144 -14.86 14.77 4.05
CA LEU A 144 -14.55 15.72 5.11
C LEU A 144 -13.11 15.55 5.62
N PHE A 145 -12.70 14.32 5.87
CA PHE A 145 -11.32 14.01 6.30
C PHE A 145 -10.30 14.34 5.22
N ALA A 146 -10.61 14.14 3.94
CA ALA A 146 -9.71 14.49 2.84
C ALA A 146 -9.39 15.99 2.84
N VAL A 147 -10.40 16.85 3.02
CA VAL A 147 -10.22 18.31 3.10
C VAL A 147 -9.48 18.71 4.38
N TRP A 148 -9.75 18.03 5.50
CA TRP A 148 -9.15 18.36 6.79
C TRP A 148 -7.69 17.95 6.92
N VAL A 149 -7.31 16.77 6.41
CA VAL A 149 -5.96 16.20 6.55
C VAL A 149 -4.97 16.78 5.54
N ALA A 150 -5.44 17.16 4.34
CA ALA A 150 -4.57 17.60 3.25
C ALA A 150 -5.01 18.97 2.70
N PRO A 151 -5.03 20.03 3.51
CA PRO A 151 -5.48 21.36 3.07
C PRO A 151 -4.55 21.96 2.01
N ASN A 152 -3.28 21.52 1.97
CA ASN A 152 -2.32 21.92 0.94
C ASN A 152 -1.35 20.78 0.58
N LEU A 153 -0.80 20.85 -0.64
CA LEU A 153 0.09 19.81 -1.18
C LEU A 153 1.40 19.68 -0.38
N MET A 154 1.86 20.78 0.24
CA MET A 154 3.09 20.78 1.04
C MET A 154 2.91 19.94 2.31
N GLU A 155 1.84 20.18 3.07
CA GLU A 155 1.48 19.40 4.25
C GLU A 155 1.24 17.93 3.91
N LEU A 156 0.56 17.65 2.80
CA LEU A 156 0.37 16.28 2.33
C LEU A 156 1.72 15.61 2.04
N SER A 157 2.63 16.28 1.34
CA SER A 157 3.96 15.73 1.05
C SER A 157 4.80 15.50 2.30
N HIS A 158 4.72 16.42 3.27
CA HIS A 158 5.39 16.29 4.56
C HIS A 158 4.83 15.12 5.37
N PHE A 159 3.50 14.99 5.44
CA PHE A 159 2.82 13.87 6.09
C PHE A 159 3.20 12.52 5.46
N LEU A 160 3.18 12.44 4.12
CA LEU A 160 3.57 11.24 3.38
C LEU A 160 5.03 10.83 3.60
N GLY A 161 5.94 11.79 3.75
CA GLY A 161 7.36 11.54 3.95
C GLY A 161 7.76 11.20 5.39
N THR A 162 6.99 11.64 6.38
CA THR A 162 7.37 11.55 7.80
C THR A 162 6.46 10.62 8.59
N THR A 163 5.18 10.96 8.70
CA THR A 163 4.23 10.31 9.61
C THR A 163 3.51 9.13 8.97
N ALA A 164 3.16 9.23 7.69
CA ALA A 164 2.38 8.22 6.99
C ALA A 164 3.03 6.84 6.98
N PRO A 165 4.36 6.67 6.77
CA PRO A 165 4.95 5.34 6.73
C PRO A 165 4.81 4.57 8.04
N PHE A 166 4.94 5.27 9.18
CA PHE A 166 4.76 4.67 10.50
C PHE A 166 3.30 4.38 10.80
N TYR A 167 2.40 5.32 10.47
CA TYR A 167 0.96 5.16 10.68
C TYR A 167 0.41 4.00 9.84
N LEU A 168 0.68 3.99 8.54
CA LEU A 168 0.25 2.94 7.62
C LEU A 168 0.77 1.57 8.03
N SER A 169 2.07 1.46 8.34
CA SER A 169 2.66 0.17 8.77
C SER A 169 2.05 -0.33 10.08
N SER A 170 1.77 0.57 11.03
CA SER A 170 1.18 0.18 12.32
C SER A 170 -0.26 -0.32 12.14
N VAL A 171 -1.08 0.41 11.38
CA VAL A 171 -2.50 0.07 11.20
C VAL A 171 -2.69 -1.11 10.25
N GLN A 172 -1.94 -1.17 9.15
CA GLN A 172 -2.14 -2.20 8.11
C GLN A 172 -1.30 -3.46 8.33
N THR A 173 -0.23 -3.42 9.15
CA THR A 173 0.61 -4.59 9.42
C THR A 173 0.60 -5.00 10.88
N ALA A 174 0.82 -4.07 11.82
CA ALA A 174 0.88 -4.44 13.23
C ALA A 174 -0.49 -4.88 13.78
N LEU A 175 -1.57 -4.16 13.43
CA LEU A 175 -2.92 -4.48 13.93
C LEU A 175 -3.44 -5.84 13.43
N PRO A 176 -3.31 -6.23 12.14
CA PRO A 176 -3.64 -7.58 11.69
C PRO A 176 -2.77 -8.67 12.32
N LEU A 177 -1.47 -8.40 12.51
CA LEU A 177 -0.57 -9.35 13.19
C LEU A 177 -0.99 -9.58 14.64
N LEU A 178 -1.35 -8.52 15.37
CA LEU A 178 -1.86 -8.63 16.74
C LEU A 178 -3.17 -9.42 16.79
N LEU A 179 -4.11 -9.14 15.89
CA LEU A 179 -5.35 -9.92 15.76
C LEU A 179 -5.08 -11.39 15.46
N LEU A 180 -4.11 -11.69 14.60
CA LEU A 180 -3.71 -13.06 14.28
C LEU A 180 -3.09 -13.77 15.49
N LEU A 181 -2.25 -13.07 16.25
CA LEU A 181 -1.66 -13.60 17.49
C LEU A 181 -2.75 -13.90 18.53
N ILE A 182 -3.70 -12.97 18.75
CA ILE A 182 -4.84 -13.16 19.66
C ILE A 182 -5.70 -14.34 19.19
N ALA A 183 -5.99 -14.45 17.89
CA ALA A 183 -6.76 -15.57 17.33
C ALA A 183 -6.03 -16.91 17.52
N LYS A 184 -4.70 -16.94 17.34
CA LYS A 184 -3.88 -18.13 17.54
C LYS A 184 -3.83 -18.54 19.02
N TRP A 185 -3.75 -17.57 19.93
CA TRP A 185 -3.79 -17.82 21.37
C TRP A 185 -5.17 -18.29 21.83
N ARG A 186 -6.25 -17.72 21.29
CA ARG A 186 -7.63 -18.16 21.57
C ARG A 186 -7.97 -19.52 20.96
N LYS A 187 -7.29 -19.94 19.89
CA LYS A 187 -7.39 -21.27 19.27
C LYS A 187 -6.46 -22.32 19.91
N GLN A 188 -5.70 -22.00 20.96
CA GLN A 188 -5.13 -23.08 21.76
C GLN A 188 -6.30 -23.89 22.33
N PRO A 189 -6.37 -25.20 22.05
CA PRO A 189 -7.49 -26.01 22.49
C PRO A 189 -7.47 -26.00 24.02
N ASN A 190 -8.56 -25.54 24.64
CA ASN A 190 -8.87 -25.93 26.00
C ASN A 190 -8.85 -27.47 26.00
N THR A 191 -7.75 -28.04 26.48
CA THR A 191 -7.46 -29.47 26.57
C THR A 191 -8.32 -30.12 27.68
N ASN A 192 -9.52 -29.59 27.92
CA ASN A 192 -10.45 -30.07 28.93
C ASN A 192 -11.70 -30.72 28.31
N ASP A 193 -12.01 -30.48 27.04
CA ASP A 193 -13.21 -31.08 26.40
C ASP A 193 -12.96 -32.50 25.85
N MET A 194 -11.71 -32.97 25.78
CA MET A 194 -11.39 -34.33 25.30
C MET A 194 -11.53 -35.44 26.37
N ARG A 195 -11.94 -35.11 27.60
CA ARG A 195 -12.12 -36.09 28.69
C ARG A 195 -13.57 -36.50 28.97
N VAL A 196 -14.54 -35.78 28.41
CA VAL A 196 -15.98 -36.08 28.64
C VAL A 196 -16.53 -37.04 27.59
N GLU A 197 -15.84 -37.24 26.48
CA GLU A 197 -16.26 -38.16 25.41
C GLU A 197 -15.75 -39.61 25.59
N GLN A 198 -15.09 -39.91 26.72
CA GLN A 198 -14.60 -41.25 27.06
C GLN A 198 -15.00 -41.76 28.46
N SER A 199 -16.02 -41.17 29.11
CA SER A 199 -16.57 -41.65 30.38
C SER A 199 -18.04 -42.00 30.27
#